data_AF-A0A4Q5V1B9-F1
#
_entry.id   AF-A0A4Q5V1B9-F1
#
_cell.length_a   1.000
_cell.length_b   1.000
_cell.length_c   1.000
_cell.angle_alpha   90.00
_cell.angle_beta   90.00
_cell.angle_gamma   90.00
#
_symmetry.space_group_name_H-M   'P 1'
#
loop_
_entity.id
_entity.type
_entity.pdbx_description
1 polymer ?
#
loop_
_entity_poly.entity_id
_entity_poly.type
_entity_poly.pdbx_seq_one_letter_code
_entity_poly.pdbx_strand_id
1 'polypeptide(L)'
;MELVNPKAESYAQRYSPLQDELLQKVITETNASHPHAHMISSETQGKLLELLAKMLKPSKILEVGTFTGFSALCLARGLNPGGKVHTIELRPEDAAAAQGYF
;
A
#
# COMPACT_ATOMS: atom_id res chain seq x y z
N MET A 1 -10.36 -23.12 -0.21
CA MET A 1 -10.86 -22.61 1.08
C MET A 1 -11.06 -21.11 0.91
N GLU A 2 -12.26 -20.61 1.12
CA GLU A 2 -12.56 -19.18 1.02
C GLU A 2 -12.31 -18.56 2.40
N LEU A 3 -11.18 -17.85 2.54
CA LEU A 3 -10.72 -17.30 3.83
C LEU A 3 -11.51 -16.06 4.27
N VAL A 4 -12.08 -15.31 3.32
CA VAL A 4 -12.83 -14.07 3.54
C VAL A 4 -14.17 -14.16 2.82
N ASN A 5 -15.26 -13.80 3.51
CA ASN A 5 -16.60 -13.79 2.91
C ASN A 5 -16.71 -12.73 1.80
N PRO A 6 -17.07 -13.09 0.56
CA PRO A 6 -17.12 -12.15 -0.56
C PRO A 6 -18.07 -10.96 -0.36
N LYS A 7 -19.18 -11.16 0.37
CA LYS A 7 -20.13 -10.08 0.68
C LYS A 7 -19.54 -9.09 1.67
N ALA A 8 -18.76 -9.56 2.64
CA ALA A 8 -18.08 -8.70 3.60
C ALA A 8 -16.97 -7.89 2.92
N GLU A 9 -16.16 -8.52 2.07
CA GLU A 9 -15.13 -7.84 1.27
C GLU A 9 -15.74 -6.75 0.38
N SER A 10 -16.79 -7.10 -0.38
CA SER A 10 -17.52 -6.16 -1.25
C SER A 10 -18.10 -4.98 -0.47
N TYR A 11 -18.63 -5.23 0.73
CA TYR A 11 -19.15 -4.19 1.62
C TYR A 11 -18.01 -3.27 2.10
N ALA A 12 -16.90 -3.84 2.57
CA ALA A 12 -15.76 -3.07 3.07
C ALA A 12 -15.18 -2.16 1.98
N GLN A 13 -14.99 -2.67 0.77
CA GLN A 13 -14.52 -1.91 -0.39
C GLN A 13 -15.47 -0.76 -0.74
N ARG A 14 -16.78 -1.04 -0.82
CA ARG A 14 -17.80 -0.03 -1.16
C ARG A 14 -17.81 1.15 -0.19
N TYR A 15 -17.70 0.89 1.11
CA TYR A 15 -17.77 1.92 2.14
C TYR A 15 -16.40 2.44 2.59
N SER A 16 -15.32 1.92 2.00
CA SER A 16 -13.95 2.38 2.24
C SER A 16 -13.23 2.71 0.92
N PRO A 17 -13.79 3.52 0.01
CA PRO A 17 -13.21 3.74 -1.31
C PRO A 17 -11.88 4.48 -1.26
N LEU A 18 -10.84 3.99 -1.95
CA LEU A 18 -9.61 4.74 -2.12
C LEU A 18 -9.85 5.97 -3.01
N GLN A 19 -9.49 7.16 -2.53
CA GLN A 19 -9.74 8.43 -3.25
C GLN A 19 -8.45 9.09 -3.77
N ASP A 20 -7.30 8.62 -3.33
CA ASP A 20 -6.02 9.24 -3.66
C ASP A 20 -5.55 8.80 -5.06
N GLU A 21 -5.35 9.77 -5.95
CA GLU A 21 -5.02 9.53 -7.35
C GLU A 21 -3.68 8.80 -7.53
N LEU A 22 -2.68 9.12 -6.70
CA LEU A 22 -1.38 8.45 -6.76
C LEU A 22 -1.52 6.98 -6.37
N LEU A 23 -2.24 6.70 -5.28
CA LEU A 23 -2.48 5.32 -4.84
C LEU A 23 -3.28 4.51 -5.87
N GLN A 24 -4.30 5.12 -6.49
CA GLN A 24 -5.05 4.49 -7.59
C GLN A 24 -4.18 4.22 -8.83
N LYS A 25 -3.28 5.16 -9.15
CA LYS A 25 -2.33 5.00 -10.25
C LYS A 25 -1.41 3.80 -10.02
N VAL A 26 -0.80 3.69 -8.83
CA VAL A 26 0.09 2.56 -8.48
C VAL A 26 -0.64 1.22 -8.64
N ILE A 27 -1.87 1.12 -8.12
CA ILE A 27 -2.69 -0.10 -8.27
C ILE A 27 -2.93 -0.42 -9.74
N THR A 28 -3.36 0.58 -10.52
CA THR A 28 -3.70 0.40 -11.94
C THR A 28 -2.48 -0.05 -12.75
N GLU A 29 -1.35 0.64 -12.57
CA GLU A 29 -0.10 0.31 -13.27
C GLU A 29 0.44 -1.05 -12.85
N THR A 30 0.40 -1.39 -11.56
CA THR A 30 0.82 -2.71 -11.07
C THR A 30 -0.04 -3.82 -11.68
N ASN A 31 -1.37 -3.67 -11.66
CA ASN A 31 -2.30 -4.66 -12.21
C ASN A 31 -2.18 -4.82 -13.73
N ALA A 32 -1.84 -3.74 -14.45
CA ALA A 32 -1.72 -3.78 -15.90
C ALA A 32 -0.39 -4.38 -16.38
N SER A 33 0.69 -4.25 -15.61
CA SER A 33 2.05 -4.48 -16.11
C SER A 33 2.87 -5.50 -15.33
N HIS A 34 2.55 -5.78 -14.06
CA HIS A 34 3.39 -6.61 -13.22
C HIS A 34 2.96 -8.09 -13.26
N PRO A 35 3.85 -9.05 -13.56
CA PRO A 35 3.50 -10.49 -13.66
C PRO A 35 2.95 -11.09 -12.36
N HIS A 36 3.29 -10.47 -11.23
CA HIS A 36 2.83 -10.87 -9.89
C HIS A 36 1.90 -9.84 -9.25
N ALA A 37 1.08 -9.13 -10.04
CA ALA A 37 0.23 -8.05 -9.55
C ALA A 37 -0.66 -8.42 -8.34
N HIS A 38 -1.10 -9.68 -8.24
CA HIS A 38 -1.87 -10.20 -7.10
C HIS A 38 -1.15 -10.08 -5.73
N MET A 39 0.15 -9.78 -5.71
CA MET A 39 0.92 -9.56 -4.49
C MET A 39 0.74 -8.14 -3.91
N ILE A 40 0.14 -7.20 -4.64
CA ILE A 40 -0.13 -5.85 -4.13
C ILE A 40 -1.11 -5.92 -2.96
N SER A 41 -0.91 -5.07 -1.95
CA SER A 41 -1.91 -4.90 -0.89
C SER A 41 -3.23 -4.37 -1.47
N SER A 42 -4.35 -4.86 -0.95
CA SER A 42 -5.68 -4.35 -1.33
C SER A 42 -5.88 -2.92 -0.85
N GLU A 43 -6.83 -2.20 -1.48
CA GLU A 43 -7.22 -0.85 -1.07
C GLU A 43 -7.62 -0.79 0.41
N THR A 44 -8.41 -1.77 0.88
CA THR A 44 -8.88 -1.83 2.26
C THR A 44 -7.72 -2.05 3.24
N GLN A 45 -6.73 -2.89 2.87
CA GLN A 45 -5.51 -3.06 3.67
C GLN A 45 -4.67 -1.78 3.71
N GLY A 46 -4.48 -1.10 2.57
CA GLY A 46 -3.76 0.18 2.51
C GLY A 46 -4.39 1.23 3.41
N LYS A 47 -5.72 1.34 3.42
CA LYS A 47 -6.46 2.24 4.33
C LYS A 47 -6.28 1.90 5.80
N LEU A 48 -6.26 0.61 6.15
CA LEU A 48 -5.98 0.19 7.51
C LEU A 48 -4.57 0.61 7.94
N LEU A 49 -3.56 0.43 7.08
CA LEU A 49 -2.19 0.85 7.35
C LEU A 49 -2.09 2.38 7.53
N GLU A 50 -2.74 3.15 6.66
CA GLU A 50 -2.80 4.60 6.78
C GLU A 50 -3.48 5.03 8.10
N LEU A 51 -4.60 4.40 8.47
CA LEU A 51 -5.30 4.67 9.72
C LEU A 51 -4.37 4.43 10.93
N LEU A 52 -3.71 3.27 10.98
CA LEU A 52 -2.78 2.92 12.05
C LEU A 52 -1.62 3.92 12.12
N ALA A 53 -1.03 4.27 10.98
CA ALA A 53 0.04 5.26 10.92
C ALA A 53 -0.44 6.63 11.42
N LYS A 54 -1.61 7.11 11.01
CA LYS A 54 -2.19 8.39 11.46
C LYS A 54 -2.54 8.41 12.95
N MET A 55 -2.95 7.28 13.51
CA MET A 55 -3.23 7.15 14.95
C MET A 55 -1.94 7.19 15.77
N LEU A 56 -0.90 6.48 15.33
CA LEU A 56 0.36 6.36 16.07
C LEU A 56 1.32 7.54 15.82
N LYS A 57 1.21 8.21 14.66
CA LYS A 57 2.08 9.29 14.20
C LYS A 57 3.57 8.95 14.35
N PRO A 58 4.05 7.86 13.74
CA PRO A 58 5.43 7.43 13.90
C PRO A 58 6.41 8.40 13.22
N SER A 59 7.63 8.48 13.76
CA SER A 59 8.75 9.15 13.08
C SER A 59 9.58 8.20 12.21
N LYS A 60 9.46 6.89 12.43
CA LYS A 60 10.17 5.86 11.66
C LYS A 60 9.27 4.63 11.49
N ILE A 61 9.20 4.12 10.27
CA ILE A 61 8.55 2.85 9.93
C ILE A 61 9.58 1.99 9.19
N LEU A 62 9.61 0.69 9.49
CA LEU A 62 10.32 -0.33 8.71
C LEU A 62 9.28 -1.24 8.07
N GLU A 63 9.27 -1.31 6.74
CA GLU A 63 8.47 -2.24 5.94
C GLU A 63 9.38 -3.31 5.34
N VAL A 64 8.94 -4.57 5.39
CA VAL A 64 9.65 -5.70 4.79
C VAL A 64 8.77 -6.24 3.66
N GLY A 65 9.23 -6.08 2.43
CA GLY A 65 8.47 -6.26 1.19
C GLY A 65 7.89 -4.92 0.71
N THR A 66 8.60 -4.24 -0.19
CA THR A 66 8.16 -2.95 -0.77
C THR A 66 7.23 -3.17 -1.96
N PHE A 67 7.49 -4.21 -2.73
CA PHE A 67 6.87 -4.46 -4.03
C PHE A 67 6.82 -3.18 -4.90
N THR A 68 5.68 -2.82 -5.47
CA THR A 68 5.50 -1.58 -6.25
C THR A 68 5.22 -0.33 -5.41
N GLY A 69 5.33 -0.41 -4.07
CA GLY A 69 5.36 0.74 -3.17
C GLY A 69 4.00 1.22 -2.61
N PHE A 70 2.89 0.55 -2.95
CA PHE A 70 1.55 0.97 -2.52
C PHE A 70 1.38 1.06 -0.99
N SER A 71 1.76 0.03 -0.23
CA SER A 71 1.62 0.02 1.23
C SER A 71 2.54 1.03 1.91
N ALA A 72 3.76 1.20 1.40
CA ALA A 72 4.71 2.21 1.87
C ALA A 72 4.16 3.63 1.70
N LEU A 73 3.51 3.94 0.58
CA LEU A 73 2.82 5.22 0.39
C LEU A 73 1.67 5.41 1.39
N CYS A 74 0.86 4.38 1.63
CA CYS A 74 -0.19 4.43 2.65
C CYS A 74 0.36 4.70 4.06
N LEU A 75 1.45 4.02 4.44
CA LEU A 75 2.13 4.21 5.72
C LEU A 75 2.72 5.63 5.85
N ALA A 76 3.32 6.15 4.77
CA ALA A 76 3.96 7.46 4.75
C ALA A 76 2.98 8.61 5.06
N ARG A 77 1.70 8.47 4.70
CA ARG A 77 0.64 9.47 4.93
C ARG A 77 0.30 9.68 6.42
N GLY A 78 0.75 8.80 7.31
CA GLY A 78 0.58 8.94 8.76
C GLY A 78 1.83 9.38 9.52
N LEU A 79 2.96 9.63 8.83
CA LEU A 79 4.21 10.03 9.47
C LEU A 79 4.10 11.42 10.13
N ASN A 80 4.84 11.61 11.22
CA ASN A 80 5.16 12.95 11.71
C ASN A 80 6.00 13.73 10.68
N PRO A 81 5.98 15.08 10.70
CA PRO A 81 6.89 15.89 9.89
C PRO A 81 8.35 15.45 10.03
N GLY A 82 9.01 15.20 8.91
CA GLY A 82 10.40 14.70 8.87
C GLY A 82 10.55 13.19 9.20
N GLY A 83 9.44 12.48 9.40
CA GLY A 83 9.43 11.04 9.56
C GLY A 83 9.85 10.31 8.28
N LYS A 84 10.21 9.03 8.42
CA LYS A 84 10.71 8.22 7.30
C LYS A 84 10.10 6.82 7.28
N VAL A 85 9.81 6.32 6.09
CA VAL A 85 9.57 4.90 5.84
C VAL A 85 10.85 4.32 5.24
N HIS A 86 11.39 3.28 5.88
CA HIS A 86 12.43 2.44 5.32
C HIS A 86 11.77 1.17 4.82
N THR A 87 12.03 0.80 3.58
CA THR A 87 11.46 -0.40 2.97
C THR A 87 12.61 -1.33 2.55
N ILE A 88 12.35 -2.64 2.57
CA ILE A 88 13.30 -3.67 2.14
C ILE A 88 12.63 -4.48 1.04
N GLU A 89 13.21 -4.48 -0.14
CA GLU A 89 12.76 -5.30 -1.27
C GLU A 89 13.92 -6.14 -1.80
N LEU A 90 13.62 -7.40 -2.10
CA LEU A 90 14.60 -8.34 -2.63
C LEU A 90 14.76 -8.17 -4.13
N ARG A 91 13.68 -7.86 -4.86
CA ARG A 91 13.65 -7.75 -6.32
C ARG A 91 14.02 -6.32 -6.76
N PRO A 92 15.19 -6.11 -7.39
CA PRO A 92 15.65 -4.76 -7.76
C PRO A 92 14.68 -4.03 -8.70
N GLU A 93 14.03 -4.75 -9.60
CA GLU A 93 13.02 -4.23 -10.53
C GLU A 93 11.80 -3.66 -9.79
N ASP A 94 11.34 -4.31 -8.74
CA ASP A 94 10.22 -3.85 -7.93
C ASP A 94 10.63 -2.65 -7.08
N ALA A 95 11.83 -2.70 -6.51
CA ALA A 95 12.39 -1.57 -5.80
C ALA A 95 12.50 -0.32 -6.70
N ALA A 96 12.91 -0.51 -7.96
CA ALA A 96 12.97 0.56 -8.95
C ALA A 96 11.57 1.08 -9.34
N ALA A 97 10.59 0.19 -9.49
CA ALA A 97 9.20 0.58 -9.73
C ALA A 97 8.65 1.43 -8.58
N ALA A 98 8.85 0.99 -7.33
CA ALA A 98 8.44 1.75 -6.14
C ALA A 98 9.12 3.12 -6.07
N GLN A 99 10.42 3.22 -6.35
CA GLN A 99 11.15 4.50 -6.37
C GLN A 99 10.56 5.52 -7.36
N GLY A 100 9.86 5.08 -8.40
CA GLY A 100 9.18 5.97 -9.34
C GLY A 100 8.02 6.79 -8.73
N TYR A 101 7.58 6.45 -7.51
CA TYR A 101 6.45 7.10 -6.82
C TYR A 101 6.83 7.90 -5.57
N PHE A 102 8.10 7.89 -5.15
CA PHE A 102 8.61 8.63 -3.98
C PHE A 102 9.51 9.80 -4.41
#